data_AF-A0A3S0DQD0-F1
#
_entry.id   AF-A0A3S0DQD0-F1
#
_cell.length_a   1.000
_cell.length_b   1.000
_cell.length_c   1.000
_cell.angle_alpha   90.00
_cell.angle_beta   90.00
_cell.angle_gamma   90.00
#
_symmetry.space_group_name_H-M   'P 1'
#
loop_
_entity.id
_entity.type
_entity.pdbx_description
1 polymer ?
#
loop_
_entity_poly.entity_id
_entity_poly.type
_entity_poly.pdbx_seq_one_letter_code
_entity_poly.pdbx_strand_id
1 'polypeptide(L)'
;MIKLKPIYDFDRYSLPIAKAIFASLDQTIFVPLFEILKDPNVRLNSSNALLDALRDGRLIYRNGFFLGDLNVALSKGLRAIGAKFNKVRKSYQLEQEFLPIDVKFAIREGNEYQSLKVTKAEEFLKKLEGAKIRKPNVQKHLEDTVFSLDKQFHATTQKITPHDLEIPLDPRFEEELSEAYTQNLDYYIQKWQDEQILRLRTKIHQKVSEGVRAESLLDVIKSERNVTYNKAKFLARQETSLMVSKYREIRYKDIGVNKYIWSTSHDSRVRHDHKELDGKVFSFDNPPVTDDRTGARNNPGEDFNCRCVAIPIVTENEFQERQQYMKEVREYAEA
;
A
#
# COMPACT_ATOMS: atom_id res chain seq x y z
N MET A 1 -34.00 -11.50 21.31
CA MET A 1 -32.56 -11.58 20.95
C MET A 1 -31.90 -10.33 21.49
N ILE A 2 -30.94 -10.50 22.39
CA ILE A 2 -30.16 -9.40 22.95
C ILE A 2 -28.95 -9.17 22.05
N LYS A 3 -28.77 -7.93 21.58
CA LYS A 3 -27.61 -7.53 20.77
C LYS A 3 -26.52 -6.97 21.69
N LEU A 4 -25.29 -7.44 21.51
CA LEU A 4 -24.12 -6.83 22.12
C LEU A 4 -23.59 -5.72 21.22
N LYS A 5 -22.81 -4.81 21.80
CA LYS A 5 -22.02 -3.89 20.98
C LYS A 5 -20.96 -4.72 20.24
N PRO A 6 -20.66 -4.44 18.96
CA PRO A 6 -19.59 -5.14 18.28
C PRO A 6 -18.23 -4.57 18.69
N ILE A 7 -17.19 -5.40 18.58
CA ILE A 7 -15.80 -4.93 18.51
C ILE A 7 -15.59 -4.32 17.13
N TYR A 8 -15.09 -3.09 17.04
CA TYR A 8 -14.85 -2.41 15.77
C TYR A 8 -13.40 -2.54 15.31
N ASP A 9 -13.23 -2.66 13.99
CA ASP A 9 -11.94 -2.51 13.31
C ASP A 9 -11.80 -1.04 12.90
N PHE A 10 -10.81 -0.34 13.47
CA PHE A 10 -10.58 1.08 13.21
C PHE A 10 -9.37 1.27 12.29
N ASP A 11 -9.47 2.23 11.37
CA ASP A 11 -8.38 2.62 10.47
C ASP A 11 -7.05 2.94 11.19
N ARG A 12 -7.10 3.37 12.46
CA ARG A 12 -5.90 3.63 13.26
C ARG A 12 -5.05 2.38 13.53
N TYR A 13 -5.61 1.18 13.44
CA TYR A 13 -4.90 -0.08 13.63
C TYR A 13 -3.99 -0.39 12.44
N SER A 14 -4.51 -0.25 11.22
CA SER A 14 -3.74 -0.55 10.00
C SER A 14 -2.86 0.60 9.51
N LEU A 15 -3.13 1.86 9.88
CA LEU A 15 -2.42 3.02 9.36
C LEU A 15 -0.91 3.04 9.68
N PRO A 16 -0.44 2.77 10.92
CA PRO A 16 0.99 2.71 11.22
C PRO A 16 1.70 1.60 10.45
N ILE A 17 1.03 0.46 10.31
CA ILE A 17 1.51 -0.70 9.56
C ILE A 17 1.65 -0.34 8.08
N ALA A 18 0.65 0.30 7.47
CA ALA A 18 0.71 0.77 6.09
C ALA A 18 1.91 1.70 5.85
N LYS A 19 2.19 2.60 6.79
CA LYS A 19 3.36 3.50 6.73
C LYS A 19 4.67 2.71 6.81
N ALA A 20 4.76 1.73 7.70
CA ALA A 20 5.96 0.90 7.86
C ALA A 20 6.25 0.07 6.60
N ILE A 21 5.22 -0.57 6.02
CA ILE A 21 5.33 -1.33 4.77
C ILE A 21 5.79 -0.41 3.64
N PHE A 22 5.11 0.72 3.46
CA PHE A 22 5.45 1.66 2.41
C PHE A 22 6.87 2.19 2.58
N ALA A 23 7.26 2.60 3.79
CA ALA A 23 8.60 3.10 4.06
C ALA A 23 9.67 2.05 3.71
N SER A 24 9.45 0.77 4.03
CA SER A 24 10.38 -0.29 3.67
C SER A 24 10.53 -0.46 2.15
N LEU A 25 9.41 -0.55 1.42
CA LEU A 25 9.43 -0.66 -0.04
C LEU A 25 9.99 0.59 -0.72
N ASP A 26 9.69 1.78 -0.18
CA ASP A 26 10.14 3.06 -0.70
C ASP A 26 11.65 3.21 -0.58
N GLN A 27 12.19 2.93 0.61
CA GLN A 27 13.64 2.97 0.86
C GLN A 27 14.40 1.90 0.09
N THR A 28 13.78 0.74 -0.15
CA THR A 28 14.44 -0.36 -0.87
C THR A 28 14.44 -0.16 -2.38
N ILE A 29 13.35 0.35 -2.95
CA ILE A 29 13.15 0.37 -4.41
C ILE A 29 13.24 1.79 -4.96
N PHE A 30 12.43 2.71 -4.43
CA PHE A 30 12.13 3.97 -5.12
C PHE A 30 13.12 5.07 -4.80
N VAL A 31 13.58 5.18 -3.55
CA VAL A 31 14.60 6.16 -3.15
C VAL A 31 15.89 5.97 -3.97
N PRO A 32 16.49 4.75 -4.05
CA PRO A 32 17.69 4.55 -4.87
C PRO A 32 17.45 4.80 -6.36
N LEU A 33 16.29 4.41 -6.90
CA LEU A 33 15.93 4.71 -8.29
C LEU A 33 15.87 6.22 -8.57
N PHE A 34 15.29 6.99 -7.66
CA PHE A 34 15.28 8.45 -7.82
C PHE A 34 16.68 9.04 -7.74
N GLU A 35 17.54 8.54 -6.86
CA GLU A 35 18.93 8.99 -6.77
C GLU A 35 19.71 8.70 -8.06
N ILE A 36 19.58 7.50 -8.61
CA ILE A 36 20.20 7.10 -9.88
C ILE A 36 19.79 8.03 -11.03
N LEU A 37 18.50 8.37 -11.13
CA LEU A 37 17.99 9.19 -12.23
C LEU A 37 18.19 10.69 -12.01
N LYS A 38 18.19 11.16 -10.76
CA LYS A 38 18.38 12.58 -10.42
C LYS A 38 19.84 13.03 -10.33
N ASP A 39 20.81 12.12 -10.43
CA ASP A 39 22.24 12.40 -10.20
C ASP A 39 22.65 13.81 -10.72
N PRO A 40 22.97 14.76 -9.82
CA PRO A 40 23.25 16.16 -10.16
C PRO A 40 24.69 16.40 -10.62
N ASN A 41 25.54 15.36 -10.71
CA ASN A 41 26.97 15.51 -10.99
C ASN A 41 27.31 15.70 -12.48
N VAL A 42 26.75 16.72 -13.11
CA VAL A 42 27.34 17.34 -14.31
C VAL A 42 27.28 18.86 -14.16
N ARG A 43 28.06 19.39 -13.23
CA ARG A 43 28.54 20.77 -13.33
C ARG A 43 29.91 20.73 -14.01
N LEU A 44 29.90 20.54 -15.33
CA LEU A 44 31.05 20.93 -16.13
C LEU A 44 31.02 22.46 -16.18
N ASN A 45 32.06 23.09 -15.66
CA ASN A 45 32.28 24.51 -15.87
C ASN A 45 32.48 24.73 -17.37
N SER A 46 31.43 25.15 -18.08
CA SER A 46 31.55 25.66 -19.44
C SER A 46 30.90 27.04 -19.54
N SER A 47 31.49 27.86 -20.39
CA SER A 47 31.06 29.24 -20.64
C SER A 47 29.77 29.35 -21.48
N ASN A 48 29.15 28.21 -21.86
CA ASN A 48 28.04 28.17 -22.80
C ASN A 48 26.85 27.32 -22.31
N ALA A 49 25.81 28.02 -21.83
CA ALA A 49 24.59 27.43 -21.29
C ALA A 49 23.86 26.46 -22.24
N LEU A 50 24.00 26.62 -23.57
CA LEU A 50 23.40 25.71 -24.55
C LEU A 50 24.07 24.34 -24.53
N LEU A 51 25.41 24.32 -24.57
CA LEU A 51 26.18 23.07 -24.59
C LEU A 51 26.02 22.31 -23.27
N ASP A 52 26.01 23.02 -22.14
CA ASP A 52 25.77 22.41 -20.83
C ASP A 52 24.40 21.75 -20.77
N ALA A 53 23.36 22.45 -21.22
CA ALA A 53 22.01 21.91 -21.23
C ALA A 53 21.86 20.70 -22.18
N LEU A 54 22.62 20.64 -23.27
CA LEU A 54 22.66 19.47 -24.14
C LEU A 54 23.38 18.29 -23.46
N ARG A 55 24.52 18.55 -22.80
CA ARG A 55 25.36 17.55 -22.13
C ARG A 55 24.70 16.93 -20.89
N ASP A 56 24.03 17.73 -20.08
CA ASP A 56 23.31 17.22 -18.90
C ASP A 56 21.90 16.69 -19.26
N GLY A 57 21.48 16.90 -20.52
CA GLY A 57 20.22 16.48 -21.08
C GLY A 57 19.06 17.44 -20.85
N ARG A 58 19.19 18.54 -20.10
CA ARG A 58 18.08 19.52 -19.93
C ARG A 58 17.48 20.01 -21.24
N LEU A 59 18.27 20.04 -22.31
CA LEU A 59 17.86 20.27 -23.69
C LEU A 59 18.22 19.05 -24.55
N ILE A 60 17.32 18.63 -25.43
CA ILE A 60 17.55 17.48 -26.33
C ILE A 60 17.28 17.84 -27.76
N TYR A 61 18.06 17.28 -28.67
CA TYR A 61 17.82 17.36 -30.10
C TYR A 61 17.19 16.06 -30.63
N ARG A 62 15.99 16.15 -31.21
CA ARG A 62 15.29 15.00 -31.81
C ARG A 62 14.51 15.43 -33.04
N ASN A 63 14.69 14.71 -34.16
CA ASN A 63 13.96 14.91 -35.41
C ASN A 63 13.98 16.38 -35.89
N GLY A 64 15.12 17.06 -35.80
CA GLY A 64 15.24 18.46 -36.18
C GLY A 64 14.88 19.48 -35.09
N PHE A 65 14.39 19.06 -33.91
CA PHE A 65 13.87 19.97 -32.88
C PHE A 65 14.65 19.90 -31.57
N PHE A 66 14.79 21.05 -30.90
CA PHE A 66 15.35 21.20 -29.56
C PHE A 66 14.24 21.23 -28.49
N LEU A 67 14.11 20.15 -27.74
CA LEU A 67 13.05 19.91 -26.76
C LEU A 67 13.59 20.04 -25.33
N GLY A 68 12.85 20.71 -24.45
CA GLY A 68 13.21 20.91 -23.04
C GLY A 68 12.64 22.21 -22.48
N ASP A 69 12.96 22.51 -21.22
CA ASP A 69 12.55 23.75 -20.56
C ASP A 69 13.41 24.93 -21.06
N LEU A 70 12.92 25.58 -22.11
CA LEU A 70 13.60 26.70 -22.76
C LEU A 70 13.57 27.95 -21.88
N ASN A 71 14.73 28.35 -21.37
CA ASN A 71 14.92 29.66 -20.74
C ASN A 71 15.48 30.69 -21.74
N VAL A 72 15.66 31.93 -21.28
CA VAL A 72 16.16 33.04 -22.11
C VAL A 72 17.56 32.76 -22.66
N ALA A 73 18.45 32.17 -21.86
CA ALA A 73 19.83 31.86 -22.25
C ALA A 73 19.88 30.77 -23.33
N LEU A 74 19.12 29.69 -23.17
CA LEU A 74 18.99 28.61 -24.16
C LEU A 74 18.41 29.13 -25.46
N SER A 75 17.36 29.93 -25.39
CA SER A 75 16.75 30.57 -26.56
C SER A 75 17.74 31.45 -27.32
N LYS A 76 18.60 32.21 -26.62
CA LYS A 76 19.65 33.02 -27.24
C LYS A 76 20.70 32.14 -27.93
N GLY A 77 21.17 31.09 -27.24
CA GLY A 77 22.13 30.13 -27.80
C GLY A 77 21.60 29.42 -29.05
N LEU A 78 20.35 28.96 -29.02
CA LEU A 78 19.70 28.28 -30.14
C LEU A 78 19.58 29.17 -31.38
N ARG A 79 19.21 30.45 -31.20
CA ARG A 79 19.19 31.41 -32.30
C ARG A 79 20.57 31.69 -32.87
N ALA A 80 21.60 31.75 -32.01
CA ALA A 80 22.97 32.00 -32.42
C ALA A 80 23.53 30.89 -33.35
N ILE A 81 23.08 29.65 -33.17
CA ILE A 81 23.42 28.53 -34.06
C ILE A 81 22.49 28.39 -35.27
N GLY A 82 21.60 29.37 -35.52
CA GLY A 82 20.70 29.39 -36.66
C GLY A 82 19.38 28.64 -36.48
N ALA A 83 19.06 28.15 -35.28
CA ALA A 83 17.79 27.47 -35.04
C ALA A 83 16.62 28.46 -35.03
N LYS A 84 15.52 28.09 -35.68
CA LYS A 84 14.32 28.93 -35.81
C LYS A 84 13.20 28.41 -34.92
N PHE A 85 12.49 29.32 -34.24
CA PHE A 85 11.38 28.92 -33.39
C PHE A 85 10.18 28.48 -34.23
N ASN A 86 9.73 27.25 -34.01
CA ASN A 86 8.53 26.68 -34.60
C ASN A 86 7.34 26.90 -33.66
N LYS A 87 6.36 27.70 -34.09
CA LYS A 87 5.18 28.06 -33.27
C LYS A 87 4.25 26.88 -32.99
N VAL A 88 4.15 25.92 -33.91
CA VAL A 88 3.26 24.76 -33.79
C VAL A 88 3.80 23.81 -32.73
N ARG A 89 5.09 23.48 -32.81
CA ARG A 89 5.76 22.59 -31.85
C ARG A 89 6.28 23.29 -30.59
N LYS A 90 6.15 24.62 -30.53
CA LYS A 90 6.64 25.47 -29.42
C LYS A 90 8.10 25.17 -29.05
N SER A 91 8.95 25.00 -30.06
CA SER A 91 10.34 24.54 -29.91
C SER A 91 11.22 25.10 -31.04
N TYR A 92 12.53 25.12 -30.86
CA TYR A 92 13.48 25.53 -31.91
C TYR A 92 13.78 24.38 -32.87
N GLN A 93 13.87 24.68 -34.16
CA GLN A 93 14.14 23.74 -35.24
C GLN A 93 15.46 24.09 -35.94
N LEU A 94 16.26 23.07 -36.24
CA LEU A 94 17.45 23.14 -37.09
C LEU A 94 17.72 21.75 -37.68
N GLU A 95 17.89 21.62 -39.00
CA GLU A 95 18.19 20.33 -39.62
C GLU A 95 19.58 19.81 -39.22
N GLN A 96 19.73 18.48 -39.15
CA GLN A 96 20.89 17.82 -38.57
C GLN A 96 22.20 18.16 -39.31
N GLU A 97 22.12 18.42 -40.61
CA GLU A 97 23.24 18.83 -41.45
C GLU A 97 23.83 20.18 -41.04
N PHE A 98 22.99 21.11 -40.56
CA PHE A 98 23.39 22.46 -40.15
C PHE A 98 23.85 22.57 -38.70
N LEU A 99 23.79 21.48 -37.92
CA LEU A 99 24.25 21.51 -36.54
C LEU A 99 25.77 21.74 -36.47
N PRO A 100 26.24 22.73 -35.68
CA PRO A 100 27.65 22.90 -35.37
C PRO A 100 28.28 21.64 -34.75
N ILE A 101 29.59 21.45 -34.95
CA ILE A 101 30.31 20.25 -34.50
C ILE A 101 30.27 20.11 -32.97
N ASP A 102 30.48 21.21 -32.24
CA ASP A 102 30.40 21.27 -30.77
C ASP A 102 29.00 20.92 -30.23
N VAL A 103 27.95 21.38 -30.92
CA VAL A 103 26.56 21.03 -30.61
C VAL A 103 26.29 19.54 -30.86
N LYS A 104 26.79 18.98 -31.97
CA LYS A 104 26.69 17.53 -32.26
C LYS A 104 27.38 16.69 -31.17
N PHE A 105 28.57 17.10 -30.74
CA PHE A 105 29.27 16.43 -29.63
C PHE A 105 28.49 16.52 -28.33
N ALA A 106 27.99 17.71 -27.97
CA ALA A 106 27.19 17.90 -26.76
C ALA A 106 25.90 17.07 -26.75
N ILE A 107 25.21 16.94 -27.89
CA ILE A 107 24.04 16.06 -28.04
C ILE A 107 24.42 14.59 -27.79
N ARG A 108 25.55 14.14 -28.36
CA ARG A 108 26.02 12.76 -28.18
C ARG A 108 26.35 12.47 -26.72
N GLU A 109 27.12 13.36 -26.08
CA GLU A 109 27.46 13.27 -24.65
C GLU A 109 26.20 13.22 -23.77
N GLY A 110 25.20 14.07 -24.07
CA GLY A 110 23.91 14.05 -23.37
C GLY A 110 23.15 12.74 -23.54
N ASN A 111 23.11 12.19 -24.75
CA ASN A 111 22.46 10.90 -25.02
C ASN A 111 23.17 9.75 -24.29
N GLU A 112 24.50 9.73 -24.29
CA GLU A 112 25.31 8.75 -23.56
C GLU A 112 25.06 8.85 -22.04
N TYR A 113 25.04 10.06 -21.50
CA TYR A 113 24.75 10.31 -20.09
C TYR A 113 23.36 9.81 -19.68
N GLN A 114 22.34 10.09 -20.49
CA GLN A 114 20.97 9.61 -20.27
C GLN A 114 20.89 8.08 -20.38
N SER A 115 21.59 7.48 -21.33
CA SER A 115 21.70 6.02 -21.48
C SER A 115 22.34 5.38 -20.24
N LEU A 116 23.41 5.98 -19.70
CA LEU A 116 24.06 5.49 -18.49
C LEU A 116 23.11 5.49 -17.27
N LYS A 117 22.26 6.51 -17.11
CA LYS A 117 21.24 6.55 -16.05
C LYS A 117 20.25 5.40 -16.16
N VAL A 118 19.79 5.12 -17.38
CA VAL A 118 18.90 3.99 -17.67
C VAL A 118 19.58 2.68 -17.32
N THR A 119 20.79 2.44 -17.82
CA THR A 119 21.55 1.21 -17.53
C THR A 119 21.74 1.00 -16.03
N LYS A 120 22.13 2.04 -15.29
CA LYS A 120 22.27 1.96 -13.82
C LYS A 120 20.95 1.60 -13.13
N ALA A 121 19.83 2.15 -13.59
CA ALA A 121 18.51 1.85 -13.04
C ALA A 121 18.08 0.40 -13.33
N GLU A 122 18.34 -0.10 -14.55
CA GLU A 122 18.07 -1.49 -14.93
C GLU A 122 18.95 -2.48 -14.16
N GLU A 123 20.25 -2.19 -14.02
CA GLU A 123 21.18 -2.99 -13.22
C GLU A 123 20.78 -3.02 -11.74
N PHE A 124 20.35 -1.89 -11.19
CA PHE A 124 19.83 -1.80 -9.83
C PHE A 124 18.60 -2.69 -9.64
N LEU A 125 17.61 -2.58 -10.53
CA LEU A 125 16.40 -3.40 -10.47
C LEU A 125 16.73 -4.89 -10.60
N LYS A 126 17.68 -5.26 -11.47
CA LYS A 126 18.15 -6.63 -11.63
C LYS A 126 18.79 -7.17 -10.35
N LYS A 127 19.55 -6.34 -9.61
CA LYS A 127 20.15 -6.73 -8.32
C LYS A 127 19.11 -6.93 -7.22
N LEU A 128 17.94 -6.30 -7.32
CA LEU A 128 16.85 -6.47 -6.36
C LEU A 128 16.02 -7.73 -6.60
N GLU A 129 16.19 -8.42 -7.73
CA GLU A 129 15.41 -9.62 -8.03
C GLU A 129 15.71 -10.74 -7.04
N GLY A 130 14.66 -11.24 -6.37
CA GLY A 130 14.80 -12.25 -5.32
C GLY A 130 15.47 -11.75 -4.04
N ALA A 131 15.78 -10.45 -3.94
CA ALA A 131 16.29 -9.87 -2.71
C ALA A 131 15.17 -9.82 -1.67
N LYS A 132 15.44 -10.30 -0.45
CA LYS A 132 14.53 -10.11 0.67
C LYS A 132 14.56 -8.65 1.11
N ILE A 133 13.40 -8.00 1.21
CA ILE A 133 13.36 -6.66 1.82
C ILE A 133 13.57 -6.73 3.33
N ARG A 134 13.92 -5.58 3.90
CA ARG A 134 13.80 -5.34 5.32
C ARG A 134 12.33 -5.49 5.75
N LYS A 135 12.04 -6.45 6.61
CA LYS A 135 10.71 -6.63 7.17
C LYS A 135 10.31 -5.38 7.97
N PRO A 136 9.10 -4.83 7.77
CA PRO A 136 8.61 -3.75 8.63
C PRO A 136 8.47 -4.28 10.06
N ASN A 137 8.94 -3.53 11.05
CA ASN A 137 8.68 -3.86 12.44
C ASN A 137 7.21 -3.50 12.76
N VAL A 138 6.35 -4.52 12.82
CA VAL A 138 4.90 -4.36 13.07
C VAL A 138 4.48 -4.87 14.46
N GLN A 139 5.38 -5.54 15.18
CA GLN A 139 5.07 -6.24 16.43
C GLN A 139 4.41 -5.33 17.47
N LYS A 140 5.03 -4.18 17.76
CA LYS A 140 4.47 -3.21 18.71
C LYS A 140 3.08 -2.72 18.31
N HIS A 141 2.84 -2.51 17.01
CA HIS A 141 1.54 -2.06 16.52
C HIS A 141 0.46 -3.14 16.63
N LEU A 142 0.86 -4.40 16.50
CA LEU A 142 -0.01 -5.53 16.73
C LEU A 142 -0.40 -5.61 18.21
N GLU A 143 0.57 -5.56 19.13
CA GLU A 143 0.35 -5.55 20.58
C GLU A 143 -0.60 -4.42 20.99
N ASP A 144 -0.35 -3.20 20.52
CA ASP A 144 -1.23 -2.03 20.76
C ASP A 144 -2.66 -2.26 20.23
N THR A 145 -2.79 -2.97 19.11
CA THR A 145 -4.09 -3.31 18.50
C THR A 145 -4.81 -4.35 19.34
N VAL A 146 -4.16 -5.46 19.69
CA VAL A 146 -4.74 -6.53 20.53
C VAL A 146 -5.20 -5.95 21.87
N PHE A 147 -4.38 -5.14 22.52
CA PHE A 147 -4.75 -4.43 23.75
C PHE A 147 -5.99 -3.54 23.58
N SER A 148 -6.09 -2.85 22.43
CA SER A 148 -7.26 -2.02 22.13
C SER A 148 -8.51 -2.84 21.83
N LEU A 149 -8.38 -4.02 21.22
CA LEU A 149 -9.47 -4.95 20.97
C LEU A 149 -9.97 -5.56 22.28
N ASP A 150 -9.07 -5.85 23.21
CA ASP A 150 -9.38 -6.41 24.53
C ASP A 150 -10.20 -5.43 25.38
N LYS A 151 -9.82 -4.16 25.39
CA LYS A 151 -10.65 -3.10 25.97
C LYS A 151 -12.05 -3.03 25.36
N GLN A 152 -12.17 -3.18 24.03
CA GLN A 152 -13.47 -3.20 23.38
C GLN A 152 -14.27 -4.44 23.78
N PHE A 153 -13.64 -5.62 23.80
CA PHE A 153 -14.26 -6.87 24.21
C PHE A 153 -14.91 -6.71 25.59
N HIS A 154 -14.12 -6.36 26.61
CA HIS A 154 -14.63 -6.16 27.97
C HIS A 154 -15.78 -5.14 28.03
N ALA A 155 -15.63 -3.99 27.37
CA ALA A 155 -16.69 -2.97 27.35
C ALA A 155 -17.99 -3.47 26.66
N THR A 156 -17.87 -4.35 25.68
CA THR A 156 -19.02 -4.85 24.91
C THR A 156 -19.73 -6.02 25.58
N THR A 157 -19.04 -6.79 26.42
CA THR A 157 -19.55 -8.03 27.03
C THR A 157 -20.00 -7.87 28.48
N GLN A 158 -19.76 -6.71 29.12
CA GLN A 158 -20.19 -6.39 30.49
C GLN A 158 -21.63 -6.77 30.87
N LYS A 159 -22.55 -6.86 29.89
CA LYS A 159 -23.94 -7.27 30.13
C LYS A 159 -24.13 -8.77 30.36
N ILE A 160 -23.17 -9.59 29.95
CA ILE A 160 -23.26 -11.06 29.89
C ILE A 160 -22.06 -11.76 30.52
N THR A 161 -21.09 -11.00 31.03
CA THR A 161 -19.93 -11.49 31.79
C THR A 161 -19.94 -10.85 33.17
N PRO A 162 -19.61 -11.60 34.25
CA PRO A 162 -19.47 -11.01 35.59
C PRO A 162 -18.51 -9.82 35.55
N HIS A 163 -18.83 -8.75 36.29
CA HIS A 163 -18.03 -7.52 36.29
C HIS A 163 -16.59 -7.75 36.78
N ASP A 164 -16.42 -8.72 37.68
CA ASP A 164 -15.16 -9.02 38.37
C ASP A 164 -14.42 -10.22 37.76
N LEU A 165 -14.96 -10.80 36.67
CA LEU A 165 -14.31 -11.89 35.96
C LEU A 165 -13.49 -11.32 34.80
N GLU A 166 -12.18 -11.21 35.02
CA GLU A 166 -11.24 -11.04 33.91
C GLU A 166 -11.23 -12.33 33.07
N ILE A 167 -11.50 -12.17 31.78
CA ILE A 167 -11.41 -13.25 30.79
C ILE A 167 -10.15 -12.95 29.99
N PRO A 168 -8.96 -13.38 30.46
CA PRO A 168 -7.72 -13.09 29.78
C PRO A 168 -7.71 -13.74 28.40
N LEU A 169 -7.06 -13.06 27.45
CA LEU A 169 -6.70 -13.68 26.17
C LEU A 169 -5.73 -14.84 26.47
N ASP A 170 -5.99 -16.05 25.95
CA ASP A 170 -5.02 -17.15 26.04
C ASP A 170 -3.70 -16.69 25.39
N PRO A 171 -2.57 -16.64 26.12
CA PRO A 171 -1.29 -16.20 25.59
C PRO A 171 -0.86 -16.97 24.33
N ARG A 172 -1.22 -18.26 24.23
CA ARG A 172 -0.93 -19.07 23.04
C ARG A 172 -1.67 -18.58 21.81
N PHE A 173 -2.89 -18.09 21.99
CA PHE A 173 -3.66 -17.53 20.89
C PHE A 173 -3.11 -16.17 20.48
N GLU A 174 -2.65 -15.35 21.42
CA GLU A 174 -1.97 -14.09 21.09
C GLU A 174 -0.72 -14.32 20.23
N GLU A 175 0.07 -15.34 20.58
CA GLU A 175 1.24 -15.78 19.80
C GLU A 175 0.83 -16.27 18.41
N GLU A 176 -0.14 -17.18 18.31
CA GLU A 176 -0.65 -17.71 17.03
C GLU A 176 -1.17 -16.60 16.11
N LEU A 177 -1.95 -15.67 16.66
CA LEU A 177 -2.50 -14.54 15.92
C LEU A 177 -1.39 -13.63 15.38
N SER A 178 -0.36 -13.40 16.20
CA SER A 178 0.81 -12.59 15.82
C SER A 178 1.64 -13.25 14.73
N GLU A 179 1.90 -14.55 14.87
CA GLU A 179 2.65 -15.31 13.89
C GLU A 179 1.92 -15.36 12.56
N ALA A 180 0.63 -15.72 12.56
CA ALA A 180 -0.18 -15.78 11.35
C ALA A 180 -0.24 -14.43 10.63
N TYR A 181 -0.47 -13.34 11.39
CA TYR A 181 -0.47 -11.98 10.87
C TYR A 181 0.87 -11.61 10.22
N THR A 182 1.98 -11.87 10.93
CA THR A 182 3.33 -11.48 10.47
C THR A 182 3.75 -12.30 9.25
N GLN A 183 3.50 -13.61 9.26
CA GLN A 183 3.85 -14.50 8.14
C GLN A 183 3.09 -14.14 6.87
N ASN A 184 1.76 -13.92 6.96
CA ASN A 184 0.95 -13.52 5.82
C ASN A 184 1.40 -12.17 5.26
N LEU A 185 1.62 -11.21 6.15
CA LEU A 185 2.03 -9.88 5.75
C LEU A 185 3.39 -9.90 5.04
N ASP A 186 4.37 -10.61 5.61
CA ASP A 186 5.69 -10.81 5.00
C ASP A 186 5.59 -11.46 3.61
N TYR A 187 4.79 -12.51 3.48
CA TYR A 187 4.56 -13.20 2.22
C TYR A 187 4.01 -12.26 1.14
N TYR A 188 2.94 -11.52 1.45
CA TYR A 188 2.31 -10.63 0.47
C TYR A 188 3.16 -9.41 0.13
N ILE A 189 3.97 -8.92 1.07
CA ILE A 189 4.91 -7.84 0.80
C ILE A 189 6.01 -8.32 -0.14
N GLN A 190 6.62 -9.48 0.11
CA GLN A 190 7.65 -10.04 -0.76
C GLN A 190 7.09 -10.31 -2.17
N LYS A 191 5.92 -10.95 -2.24
CA LYS A 191 5.24 -11.20 -3.52
C LYS A 191 5.01 -9.90 -4.29
N TRP A 192 4.52 -8.86 -3.61
CA TRP A 192 4.29 -7.57 -4.26
C TRP A 192 5.59 -6.90 -4.70
N GLN A 193 6.66 -6.98 -3.89
CA GLN A 193 7.98 -6.45 -4.26
C GLN A 193 8.44 -7.05 -5.58
N ASP A 194 8.38 -8.38 -5.72
CA ASP A 194 8.81 -9.08 -6.94
C ASP A 194 7.98 -8.62 -8.15
N GLU A 195 6.65 -8.50 -7.97
CA GLU A 195 5.75 -7.94 -8.98
C GLU A 195 6.10 -6.47 -9.34
N GLN A 196 6.45 -5.64 -8.36
CA GLN A 196 6.82 -4.24 -8.61
C GLN A 196 8.14 -4.09 -9.35
N ILE A 197 9.15 -4.90 -9.00
CA ILE A 197 10.44 -4.89 -9.68
C ILE A 197 10.23 -5.26 -11.15
N LEU A 198 9.48 -6.33 -11.42
CA LEU A 198 9.18 -6.76 -12.79
C LEU A 198 8.40 -5.69 -13.57
N ARG A 199 7.39 -5.07 -12.95
CA ARG A 199 6.61 -3.98 -13.55
C ARG A 199 7.48 -2.77 -13.88
N LEU A 200 8.36 -2.36 -12.97
CA LEU A 200 9.30 -1.25 -13.18
C LEU A 200 10.25 -1.55 -14.34
N ARG A 201 10.85 -2.75 -14.37
CA ARG A 201 11.72 -3.18 -15.48
C ARG A 201 10.98 -3.14 -16.81
N THR A 202 9.78 -3.70 -16.86
CA THR A 202 8.96 -3.73 -18.09
C THR A 202 8.64 -2.32 -18.58
N LYS A 203 8.19 -1.43 -17.69
CA LYS A 203 7.84 -0.05 -18.05
C LYS A 203 9.07 0.77 -18.45
N ILE A 204 10.19 0.60 -17.77
CA ILE A 204 11.46 1.27 -18.13
C ILE A 204 11.91 0.79 -19.51
N HIS A 205 12.00 -0.52 -19.74
CA HIS A 205 12.40 -1.09 -21.02
C HIS A 205 11.49 -0.61 -22.17
N GLN A 206 10.17 -0.63 -21.97
CA GLN A 206 9.22 -0.12 -22.95
C GLN A 206 9.49 1.35 -23.28
N LYS A 207 9.66 2.20 -22.27
CA LYS A 207 9.95 3.63 -22.46
C LYS A 207 11.28 3.83 -23.21
N VAL A 208 12.31 3.10 -22.84
CA VAL A 208 13.61 3.16 -23.50
C VAL A 208 13.50 2.75 -24.98
N SER A 209 12.76 1.67 -25.27
CA SER A 209 12.51 1.21 -26.65
C SER A 209 11.70 2.22 -27.49
N GLU A 210 10.82 3.00 -26.85
CA GLU A 210 10.09 4.12 -27.46
C GLU A 210 10.99 5.38 -27.67
N GLY A 211 12.26 5.32 -27.26
CA GLY A 211 13.20 6.44 -27.28
C GLY A 211 12.85 7.52 -26.25
N VAL A 212 12.28 7.11 -25.11
CA VAL A 212 11.80 7.97 -24.04
C VAL A 212 12.88 8.11 -22.95
N ARG A 213 13.04 9.32 -22.39
CA ARG A 213 14.19 9.75 -21.57
C ARG A 213 14.08 9.38 -20.09
N ALA A 214 15.17 9.59 -19.33
CA ALA A 214 15.19 9.41 -17.87
C ALA A 214 14.18 10.31 -17.13
N GLU A 215 13.91 11.53 -17.59
CA GLU A 215 12.97 12.45 -16.94
C GLU A 215 11.53 11.91 -17.02
N SER A 216 11.16 11.36 -18.18
CA SER A 216 9.91 10.62 -18.34
C SER A 216 9.90 9.30 -17.55
N LEU A 217 11.06 8.67 -17.30
CA LEU A 217 11.14 7.55 -16.38
C LEU A 217 10.87 7.97 -14.93
N LEU A 218 11.25 9.18 -14.52
CA LEU A 218 10.91 9.69 -13.18
C LEU A 218 9.40 9.72 -12.98
N ASP A 219 8.63 10.10 -13.99
CA ASP A 219 7.17 10.12 -13.89
C ASP A 219 6.56 8.72 -13.84
N VAL A 220 7.14 7.77 -14.58
CA VAL A 220 6.80 6.34 -14.46
C VAL A 220 7.08 5.83 -13.05
N ILE A 221 8.25 6.14 -12.49
CA ILE A 221 8.65 5.68 -11.15
C ILE A 221 7.80 6.35 -10.07
N LYS A 222 7.46 7.65 -10.19
CA LYS A 222 6.51 8.34 -9.30
C LYS A 222 5.13 7.68 -9.35
N SER A 223 4.64 7.34 -10.55
CA SER A 223 3.40 6.59 -10.76
C SER A 223 3.44 5.26 -10.00
N GLU A 224 4.46 4.43 -10.23
CA GLU A 224 4.57 3.13 -9.57
C GLU A 224 4.77 3.23 -8.06
N ARG A 225 5.45 4.29 -7.58
CA ARG A 225 5.57 4.58 -6.15
C ARG A 225 4.20 4.86 -5.51
N ASN A 226 3.34 5.60 -6.18
CA ASN A 226 1.97 5.86 -5.71
C ASN A 226 1.12 4.59 -5.74
N VAL A 227 1.29 3.72 -6.74
CA VAL A 227 0.65 2.39 -6.77
C VAL A 227 1.14 1.55 -5.59
N THR A 228 2.43 1.59 -5.28
CA THR A 228 3.01 0.88 -4.12
C THR A 228 2.49 1.42 -2.79
N TYR A 229 2.32 2.74 -2.67
CA TYR A 229 1.69 3.35 -1.50
C TYR A 229 0.26 2.83 -1.29
N ASN A 230 -0.55 2.76 -2.35
CA ASN A 230 -1.91 2.24 -2.28
C ASN A 230 -1.93 0.74 -1.94
N LYS A 231 -0.99 -0.04 -2.48
CA LYS A 231 -0.85 -1.46 -2.13
C LYS A 231 -0.48 -1.63 -0.67
N ALA A 232 0.46 -0.87 -0.14
CA ALA A 232 0.84 -0.94 1.28
C ALA A 232 -0.36 -0.68 2.21
N LYS A 233 -1.22 0.29 1.86
CA LYS A 233 -2.49 0.52 2.57
C LYS A 233 -3.45 -0.66 2.46
N PHE A 234 -3.59 -1.23 1.28
CA PHE A 234 -4.45 -2.39 1.05
C PHE A 234 -4.00 -3.59 1.88
N LEU A 235 -2.70 -3.94 1.83
CA LEU A 235 -2.15 -5.08 2.58
C LEU A 235 -2.32 -4.89 4.08
N ALA A 236 -1.93 -3.72 4.62
CA ALA A 236 -2.08 -3.45 6.05
C ALA A 236 -3.54 -3.55 6.52
N ARG A 237 -4.48 -2.98 5.74
CA ARG A 237 -5.91 -3.08 6.05
C ARG A 237 -6.39 -4.53 6.01
N GLN A 238 -6.03 -5.27 4.95
CA GLN A 238 -6.46 -6.65 4.77
C GLN A 238 -6.04 -7.53 5.94
N GLU A 239 -4.74 -7.53 6.26
CA GLU A 239 -4.22 -8.37 7.34
C GLU A 239 -4.79 -7.94 8.69
N THR A 240 -4.98 -6.63 8.91
CA THR A 240 -5.57 -6.12 10.17
C THR A 240 -7.01 -6.59 10.31
N SER A 241 -7.83 -6.49 9.26
CA SER A 241 -9.23 -6.92 9.29
C SER A 241 -9.37 -8.43 9.49
N LEU A 242 -8.49 -9.24 8.87
CA LEU A 242 -8.42 -10.69 9.11
C LEU A 242 -8.11 -10.99 10.59
N MET A 243 -7.10 -10.34 11.15
CA MET A 243 -6.73 -10.51 12.56
C MET A 243 -7.85 -10.10 13.50
N VAL A 244 -8.49 -8.94 13.27
CA VAL A 244 -9.60 -8.46 14.09
C VAL A 244 -10.81 -9.41 13.97
N SER A 245 -11.09 -9.95 12.78
CA SER A 245 -12.16 -10.94 12.60
C SER A 245 -11.87 -12.21 13.41
N LYS A 246 -10.64 -12.73 13.33
CA LYS A 246 -10.24 -13.93 14.05
C LYS A 246 -10.28 -13.74 15.56
N TYR A 247 -9.82 -12.58 16.02
CA TYR A 247 -9.92 -12.17 17.42
C TYR A 247 -11.38 -12.14 17.91
N ARG A 248 -12.30 -11.55 17.13
CA ARG A 248 -13.73 -11.52 17.47
C ARG A 248 -14.31 -12.92 17.59
N GLU A 249 -14.07 -13.75 16.58
CA GLU A 249 -14.55 -15.14 16.57
C GLU A 249 -14.17 -15.84 17.87
N ILE A 250 -12.88 -15.81 18.23
CA ILE A 250 -12.37 -16.53 19.38
C ILE A 250 -12.92 -15.95 20.68
N ARG A 251 -12.83 -14.64 20.86
CA ARG A 251 -13.27 -14.03 22.12
C ARG A 251 -14.76 -14.13 22.36
N TYR A 252 -15.59 -14.07 21.32
CA TYR A 252 -17.02 -14.33 21.48
C TYR A 252 -17.28 -15.81 21.77
N LYS A 253 -16.57 -16.74 21.13
CA LYS A 253 -16.68 -18.17 21.44
C LYS A 253 -16.23 -18.53 22.87
N ASP A 254 -15.19 -17.89 23.39
CA ASP A 254 -14.70 -18.11 24.77
C ASP A 254 -15.79 -17.84 25.82
N ILE A 255 -16.69 -16.92 25.51
CA ILE A 255 -17.84 -16.60 26.37
C ILE A 255 -19.14 -17.26 25.91
N GLY A 256 -19.07 -18.23 24.99
CA GLY A 256 -20.23 -18.98 24.49
C GLY A 256 -21.15 -18.19 23.56
N VAL A 257 -20.70 -17.09 22.98
CA VAL A 257 -21.44 -16.30 21.97
C VAL A 257 -21.01 -16.74 20.58
N ASN A 258 -21.82 -17.57 19.92
CA ASN A 258 -21.47 -18.14 18.61
C ASN A 258 -22.20 -17.50 17.43
N LYS A 259 -23.26 -16.72 17.67
CA LYS A 259 -24.10 -16.14 16.61
C LYS A 259 -23.94 -14.64 16.53
N TYR A 260 -24.10 -14.11 15.32
CA TYR A 260 -24.07 -12.68 15.05
C TYR A 260 -25.08 -12.29 13.97
N ILE A 261 -25.46 -11.01 13.97
CA ILE A 261 -26.12 -10.35 12.85
C ILE A 261 -25.04 -9.71 11.98
N TRP A 262 -25.08 -9.97 10.68
CA TRP A 262 -24.21 -9.30 9.72
C TRP A 262 -24.65 -7.84 9.53
N SER A 263 -23.71 -6.89 9.65
CA SER A 263 -23.97 -5.48 9.38
C SER A 263 -22.93 -4.93 8.42
N THR A 264 -23.39 -4.39 7.30
CA THR A 264 -22.53 -3.77 6.30
C THR A 264 -22.14 -2.35 6.71
N SER A 265 -21.21 -1.73 6.00
CA SER A 265 -20.91 -0.30 6.18
C SER A 265 -22.00 0.63 5.62
N HIS A 266 -23.04 0.08 4.97
CA HIS A 266 -24.11 0.82 4.31
C HIS A 266 -23.65 1.92 3.32
N ASP A 267 -22.48 1.75 2.69
CA ASP A 267 -21.95 2.68 1.69
C ASP A 267 -21.97 2.11 0.27
N SER A 268 -21.72 2.97 -0.72
CA SER A 268 -21.75 2.60 -2.14
C SER A 268 -20.69 1.56 -2.54
N ARG A 269 -19.67 1.32 -1.71
CA ARG A 269 -18.59 0.36 -1.98
C ARG A 269 -18.90 -1.04 -1.45
N VAL A 270 -19.99 -1.22 -0.71
CA VAL A 270 -20.42 -2.56 -0.26
C VAL A 270 -20.84 -3.38 -1.49
N ARG A 271 -20.26 -4.58 -1.62
CA ARG A 271 -20.56 -5.53 -2.71
C ARG A 271 -22.00 -6.01 -2.62
N HIS A 272 -22.55 -6.44 -3.75
CA HIS A 272 -23.93 -6.94 -3.82
C HIS A 272 -24.14 -8.11 -2.85
N ASP A 273 -23.30 -9.14 -2.94
CA ASP A 273 -23.36 -10.35 -2.11
C ASP A 273 -23.35 -9.99 -0.61
N HIS A 274 -22.53 -9.01 -0.21
CA HIS A 274 -22.46 -8.53 1.17
C HIS A 274 -23.71 -7.75 1.61
N LYS A 275 -24.35 -6.99 0.71
CA LYS A 275 -25.62 -6.29 0.98
C LYS A 275 -26.74 -7.29 1.25
N GLU A 276 -26.73 -8.43 0.56
CA GLU A 276 -27.75 -9.46 0.78
C GLU A 276 -27.63 -10.14 2.14
N LEU A 277 -26.44 -10.11 2.76
CA LEU A 277 -26.22 -10.65 4.09
C LEU A 277 -26.69 -9.70 5.19
N ASP A 278 -26.86 -8.42 4.89
CA ASP A 278 -27.17 -7.37 5.87
C ASP A 278 -28.44 -7.68 6.68
N GLY A 279 -28.32 -7.62 8.01
CA GLY A 279 -29.40 -7.91 8.95
C GLY A 279 -29.67 -9.40 9.18
N LYS A 280 -29.06 -10.32 8.41
CA LYS A 280 -29.24 -11.77 8.59
C LYS A 280 -28.36 -12.32 9.72
N VAL A 281 -28.81 -13.43 10.30
CA VAL A 281 -28.13 -14.11 11.41
C VAL A 281 -27.27 -15.25 10.88
N PHE A 282 -26.03 -15.30 11.32
CA PHE A 282 -25.08 -16.37 11.00
C PHE A 282 -24.36 -16.86 12.27
N SER A 283 -23.66 -17.98 12.14
CA SER A 283 -22.77 -18.52 13.18
C SER A 283 -21.32 -18.33 12.75
N PHE A 284 -20.42 -18.08 13.70
CA PHE A 284 -18.98 -18.06 13.43
C PHE A 284 -18.47 -19.40 12.87
N ASP A 285 -19.08 -20.53 13.28
CA ASP A 285 -18.74 -21.87 12.77
C ASP A 285 -19.25 -22.16 11.36
N ASN A 286 -20.25 -21.41 10.91
CA ASN A 286 -20.89 -21.62 9.61
C ASN A 286 -21.12 -20.27 8.92
N PRO A 287 -20.04 -19.57 8.53
CA PRO A 287 -20.13 -18.24 7.93
C PRO A 287 -20.88 -18.28 6.59
N PRO A 288 -21.56 -17.21 6.17
CA PRO A 288 -22.25 -17.20 4.87
C PRO A 288 -21.27 -17.24 3.69
N VAL A 289 -21.80 -17.52 2.50
CA VAL A 289 -21.09 -17.22 1.24
C VAL A 289 -20.99 -15.70 1.09
N THR A 290 -19.80 -15.19 0.80
CA THR A 290 -19.53 -13.74 0.65
C THR A 290 -19.01 -13.36 -0.74
N ASP A 291 -18.73 -14.36 -1.59
CA ASP A 291 -18.38 -14.20 -3.00
C ASP A 291 -19.03 -15.35 -3.79
N ASP A 292 -20.13 -15.06 -4.47
CA ASP A 292 -20.92 -16.06 -5.20
C ASP A 292 -20.16 -16.68 -6.37
N ARG A 293 -19.14 -15.99 -6.90
CA ARG A 293 -18.32 -16.49 -8.01
C ARG A 293 -17.35 -17.57 -7.56
N THR A 294 -16.83 -17.48 -6.34
CA THR A 294 -15.85 -18.44 -5.81
C THR A 294 -16.45 -19.42 -4.81
N GLY A 295 -17.65 -19.12 -4.27
CA GLY A 295 -18.25 -19.87 -3.18
C GLY A 295 -17.54 -19.65 -1.84
N ALA A 296 -16.66 -18.65 -1.73
CA ALA A 296 -15.91 -18.37 -0.52
C ALA A 296 -16.86 -18.01 0.63
N ARG A 297 -16.61 -18.59 1.81
CA ARG A 297 -17.43 -18.39 3.01
C ARG A 297 -16.60 -17.73 4.08
N ASN A 298 -17.04 -16.58 4.56
CA ASN A 298 -16.23 -15.67 5.36
C ASN A 298 -17.08 -15.00 6.44
N ASN A 299 -16.49 -14.78 7.61
CA ASN A 299 -17.04 -13.89 8.63
C ASN A 299 -16.81 -12.41 8.25
N PRO A 300 -17.55 -11.46 8.87
CA PRO A 300 -17.36 -10.03 8.62
C PRO A 300 -15.91 -9.57 8.86
N GLY A 301 -15.26 -9.09 7.79
CA GLY A 301 -13.87 -8.61 7.81
C GLY A 301 -12.84 -9.57 7.23
N GLU A 302 -13.21 -10.82 6.91
CA GLU A 302 -12.28 -11.80 6.32
C GLU A 302 -12.15 -11.67 4.80
N ASP A 303 -13.23 -11.32 4.12
CA ASP A 303 -13.19 -11.08 2.68
C ASP A 303 -12.38 -9.81 2.34
N PHE A 304 -11.86 -9.72 1.11
CA PHE A 304 -10.89 -8.70 0.75
C PHE A 304 -11.43 -7.28 0.98
N ASN A 305 -10.71 -6.40 1.69
CA ASN A 305 -11.11 -5.02 1.99
C ASN A 305 -12.55 -4.91 2.54
N CYS A 306 -13.06 -5.95 3.20
CA CYS A 306 -14.38 -5.98 3.80
C CYS A 306 -14.42 -5.06 5.01
N ARG A 307 -15.51 -4.31 5.16
CA ARG A 307 -15.74 -3.38 6.28
C ARG A 307 -17.06 -3.69 7.00
N CYS A 308 -17.57 -4.88 6.77
CA CYS A 308 -18.74 -5.40 7.47
C CYS A 308 -18.34 -5.77 8.90
N VAL A 309 -19.33 -5.78 9.79
CA VAL A 309 -19.15 -5.99 11.23
C VAL A 309 -20.09 -7.09 11.69
N ALA A 310 -19.60 -7.98 12.55
CA ALA A 310 -20.41 -8.95 13.26
C ALA A 310 -21.02 -8.29 14.50
N ILE A 311 -22.34 -8.14 14.54
CA ILE A 311 -23.07 -7.69 15.74
C ILE A 311 -23.42 -8.94 16.55
N PRO A 312 -22.75 -9.22 17.67
CA PRO A 312 -22.97 -10.45 18.41
C PRO A 312 -24.37 -10.49 19.02
N ILE A 313 -24.96 -11.68 19.06
CA ILE A 313 -26.30 -11.88 19.62
C ILE A 313 -26.32 -13.06 20.60
N VAL A 314 -27.17 -12.92 21.62
CA VAL A 314 -27.58 -14.01 22.50
C VAL A 314 -29.10 -14.11 22.53
N THR A 315 -29.61 -15.32 22.75
CA THR A 315 -31.04 -15.55 22.98
C THR A 315 -31.47 -14.98 24.32
N GLU A 316 -32.77 -14.81 24.51
CA GLU A 316 -33.30 -14.31 25.79
C GLU A 316 -32.99 -15.31 26.92
N ASN A 317 -33.20 -16.60 26.67
CA ASN A 317 -32.91 -17.65 27.67
C ASN A 317 -31.44 -17.66 28.08
N GLU A 318 -30.50 -17.68 27.12
CA GLU A 318 -29.06 -17.60 27.40
C GLU A 318 -28.71 -16.33 28.20
N PHE A 319 -29.38 -15.21 27.91
CA PHE A 319 -29.16 -13.97 28.65
C PHE A 319 -29.63 -14.08 30.11
N GLN A 320 -30.84 -14.59 30.33
CA GLN A 320 -31.42 -14.76 31.67
C GLN A 320 -30.63 -15.77 32.52
N GLU A 321 -30.23 -16.91 31.93
CA GLU A 321 -29.38 -17.91 32.58
C GLU A 321 -28.06 -17.29 33.04
N ARG A 322 -27.44 -16.43 32.22
CA ARG A 322 -26.23 -15.70 32.59
C ARG A 322 -26.47 -14.68 33.69
N GLN A 323 -27.59 -13.95 33.67
CA GLN A 323 -27.92 -13.03 34.77
C GLN A 323 -28.07 -13.76 36.09
N GLN A 324 -28.74 -14.91 36.07
CA GLN A 324 -28.91 -15.75 37.25
C GLN A 324 -27.56 -16.27 37.77
N TYR A 325 -26.73 -16.84 36.88
CA TYR A 325 -25.38 -17.28 37.24
C TYR A 325 -24.53 -16.14 37.84
N MET A 326 -24.56 -14.95 37.24
CA MET A 326 -23.84 -13.78 37.76
C MET A 326 -24.31 -13.35 39.15
N LYS A 327 -25.62 -13.45 39.41
CA LYS A 327 -26.19 -13.16 40.73
C LYS A 327 -25.69 -14.18 41.76
N GLU A 328 -25.75 -15.47 41.45
CA GLU A 328 -25.29 -16.54 42.33
C GLU A 328 -23.79 -16.43 42.67
N VAL A 329 -22.95 -16.10 41.68
CA VAL A 329 -21.50 -15.90 41.89
C VAL A 329 -21.23 -14.73 42.84
N ARG A 330 -21.99 -13.63 42.73
CA ARG A 330 -21.85 -12.48 43.63
C ARG A 330 -22.29 -12.80 45.05
N GLU A 331 -23.44 -13.47 45.20
CA GLU A 331 -23.95 -13.91 46.50
C GLU A 331 -22.96 -14.84 47.20
N TYR A 332 -22.28 -15.73 46.46
CA TYR A 332 -21.23 -16.58 47.01
C TYR A 332 -19.95 -15.80 47.40
N ALA A 333 -19.57 -14.77 46.62
CA ALA A 333 -18.37 -13.98 46.92
C ALA A 333 -18.55 -13.03 48.12
N GLU A 334 -19.80 -12.65 48.43
CA GLU A 334 -20.16 -11.78 49.56
C GLU A 334 -20.44 -12.56 50.87
N ALA A 335 -20.62 -13.88 50.80
CA ALA A 335 -20.82 -14.79 51.93
C ALA A 335 -19.49 -15.30 52.49
#